data_AF-A0A9P8IAG3-F1
#
_entry.id   AF-A0A9P8IAG3-F1
#
_cell.length_a   1.000
_cell.length_b   1.000
_cell.length_c   1.000
_cell.angle_alpha   90.00
_cell.angle_beta   90.00
_cell.angle_gamma   90.00
#
_symmetry.space_group_name_H-M   'P 1'
#
loop_
_entity.id
_entity.type
_entity.pdbx_description
1 polymer ?
#
loop_
_entity_poly.entity_id
_entity_poly.type
_entity_poly.pdbx_seq_one_letter_code
_entity_poly.pdbx_strand_id
1 'polypeptide(L)'
;MTLYDPYTCESAGQTPEQLSYTAEAVQGLKNVSEEVARLAHDKLAAIEFGLDHTSPLILDCMYQALANYAWLVRETGKPEFIEKARVLRRLFEVAGRRWRVAV
;
A
#
# COMPACT_ATOMS: atom_id res chain seq x y z
N MET A 1 19.16 4.17 15.87
CA MET A 1 18.78 3.30 14.73
C MET A 1 18.36 4.23 13.61
N THR A 2 19.33 4.73 12.85
CA THR A 2 19.18 5.94 12.03
C THR A 2 19.86 5.72 10.69
N LEU A 3 19.11 5.18 9.73
CA LEU A 3 19.48 5.24 8.31
C LEU A 3 18.58 6.22 7.52
N TYR A 4 17.49 6.68 8.13
CA TYR A 4 16.49 7.57 7.52
C TYR A 4 16.14 8.81 8.35
N ASP A 5 16.81 8.98 9.49
CA ASP A 5 16.54 10.04 10.48
C ASP A 5 16.67 11.50 9.95
N PRO A 6 17.63 11.84 9.06
CA PRO A 6 17.70 13.20 8.53
C PRO A 6 16.63 13.53 7.49
N TYR A 7 15.82 12.55 7.05
CA TYR A 7 14.70 12.75 6.14
C TYR A 7 13.34 12.53 6.81
N THR A 8 13.31 12.12 8.08
CA THR A 8 12.08 12.10 8.85
C THR A 8 11.72 13.52 9.24
N CYS A 9 10.52 13.94 8.86
CA CYS A 9 9.93 15.18 9.31
C CYS A 9 9.87 15.20 10.84
N GLU A 10 10.80 15.90 11.49
CA GLU A 10 10.72 16.17 12.92
C GLU A 10 9.48 17.02 13.19
N SER A 11 8.63 16.57 14.10
CA SER A 11 7.38 17.25 14.49
C SER A 11 7.61 18.58 15.22
N ALA A 12 8.86 18.95 15.50
CA ALA A 12 9.22 20.21 16.15
C ALA A 12 9.86 21.17 15.14
N GLY A 13 9.12 22.23 14.76
CA GLY A 13 9.68 23.35 13.98
C GLY A 13 9.41 23.35 12.47
N GLN A 14 8.40 22.63 11.99
CA GLN A 14 8.04 22.66 10.57
C GLN A 14 7.48 24.04 10.15
N THR A 15 8.01 24.60 9.07
CA THR A 15 7.45 25.82 8.47
C THR A 15 6.12 25.51 7.76
N PRO A 16 5.24 26.51 7.56
CA PRO A 16 3.99 26.33 6.81
C PRO A 16 4.20 25.71 5.42
N GLU A 17 5.31 26.05 4.75
CA GLU A 17 5.68 25.51 3.43
C GLU A 17 6.00 24.01 3.52
N GLN A 18 6.76 23.58 4.54
CA GLN A 18 7.09 22.16 4.77
C GLN A 18 5.86 21.32 5.08
N LEU A 19 4.91 21.88 5.84
CA LEU A 19 3.60 21.26 6.08
C LEU A 19 2.81 21.10 4.78
N SER A 20 2.85 22.10 3.89
CA SER A 20 2.21 22.03 2.57
C SER A 20 2.77 20.90 1.72
N TYR A 21 4.10 20.79 1.60
CA TYR A 21 4.74 19.71 0.84
C TYR A 21 4.44 18.33 1.43
N THR A 22 4.40 18.22 2.75
CA THR A 22 4.07 16.96 3.43
C THR A 22 2.63 16.56 3.15
N ALA A 23 1.69 17.50 3.20
CA ALA A 23 0.29 17.25 2.88
C ALA A 23 0.12 16.80 1.42
N GLU A 24 0.81 17.44 0.48
CA GLU A 24 0.79 17.07 -0.94
C GLU A 24 1.37 15.67 -1.16
N ALA A 25 2.51 15.35 -0.54
CA ALA A 25 3.12 14.03 -0.64
C ALA A 25 2.20 12.92 -0.08
N VAL A 26 1.59 13.15 1.09
CA VAL A 26 0.63 12.21 1.69
C VAL A 26 -0.59 12.04 0.80
N GLN A 27 -1.07 13.10 0.16
CA GLN A 27 -2.19 13.00 -0.79
C GLN A 27 -1.80 12.19 -2.04
N GLY A 28 -0.58 12.39 -2.56
CA GLY A 28 -0.03 11.58 -3.65
C GLY A 28 0.01 10.09 -3.30
N LEU A 29 0.51 9.75 -2.11
CA LEU A 29 0.55 8.37 -1.63
C LEU A 29 -0.86 7.75 -1.54
N LYS A 30 -1.85 8.51 -1.06
CA LYS A 30 -3.25 8.06 -1.01
C LYS A 30 -3.79 7.77 -2.41
N ASN A 31 -3.57 8.69 -3.35
CA ASN A 31 -4.05 8.57 -4.73
C ASN A 31 -3.45 7.34 -5.42
N VAL A 32 -2.12 7.17 -5.34
CA VAL A 32 -1.44 6.01 -5.96
C VAL A 32 -1.90 4.70 -5.32
N SER A 33 -1.99 4.65 -3.98
CA SER A 33 -2.44 3.45 -3.27
C SER A 33 -3.87 3.07 -3.66
N GLU A 34 -4.72 4.06 -3.98
CA GLU A 34 -6.09 3.83 -4.44
C GLU A 34 -6.15 3.25 -5.84
N GLU A 35 -5.36 3.76 -6.78
CA GLU A 35 -5.27 3.18 -8.12
C GLU A 35 -4.71 1.75 -8.07
N VAL A 36 -3.73 1.49 -7.20
CA VAL A 36 -3.21 0.13 -7.00
C VAL A 36 -4.27 -0.80 -6.39
N ALA A 37 -5.08 -0.33 -5.44
CA ALA A 37 -6.16 -1.12 -4.86
C ALA A 37 -7.26 -1.44 -5.90
N ARG A 38 -7.57 -0.51 -6.81
CA ARG A 38 -8.47 -0.75 -7.95
C ARG A 38 -7.90 -1.80 -8.89
N LEU A 39 -6.63 -1.65 -9.28
CA LEU A 39 -5.93 -2.65 -10.10
C LEU A 39 -5.94 -4.04 -9.44
N ALA A 40 -5.72 -4.10 -8.13
CA ALA A 40 -5.77 -5.34 -7.35
C ALA A 40 -7.17 -5.97 -7.37
N HIS A 41 -8.22 -5.16 -7.24
CA HIS A 41 -9.58 -5.64 -7.33
C HIS A 41 -9.88 -6.25 -8.71
N ASP A 42 -9.50 -5.55 -9.79
CA ASP A 42 -9.71 -6.01 -11.17
C ASP A 42 -8.92 -7.28 -11.49
N LYS A 43 -7.71 -7.40 -10.93
CA LYS A 43 -6.81 -8.54 -11.14
C LYS A 43 -7.05 -9.70 -10.19
N LEU A 44 -7.85 -9.53 -9.13
CA LEU A 44 -8.10 -10.59 -8.15
C LEU A 44 -8.67 -11.84 -8.81
N ALA A 45 -9.64 -11.66 -9.72
CA ALA A 45 -10.20 -12.78 -10.50
C ALA A 45 -9.13 -13.46 -11.35
N ALA A 46 -8.27 -12.69 -12.04
CA ALA A 46 -7.19 -13.26 -12.85
C ALA A 46 -6.20 -14.07 -12.00
N ILE A 47 -5.83 -13.55 -10.81
CA ILE A 47 -4.96 -14.23 -9.85
C ILE A 47 -5.62 -15.50 -9.29
N GLU A 48 -6.95 -15.50 -9.11
CA GLU A 48 -7.70 -16.70 -8.71
C GLU A 48 -7.63 -17.80 -9.77
N PHE A 49 -7.61 -17.46 -11.07
CA PHE A 49 -7.48 -18.43 -12.16
C PHE A 49 -6.03 -18.90 -12.40
N GLY A 50 -5.03 -18.02 -12.27
CA GLY A 50 -3.61 -18.39 -12.37
C GLY A 50 -2.65 -17.23 -12.09
N LEU A 51 -1.57 -17.50 -11.34
CA LEU A 51 -0.52 -16.51 -11.04
C LEU A 51 0.56 -16.44 -12.13
N ASP A 52 0.55 -17.38 -13.06
CA ASP A 52 1.63 -17.69 -13.99
C ASP A 52 1.93 -16.52 -14.94
N HIS A 53 1.00 -15.57 -15.04
CA HIS A 53 1.09 -14.35 -15.84
C HIS A 53 1.18 -13.07 -15.00
N THR A 54 1.31 -13.17 -13.67
CA THR A 54 1.41 -12.01 -12.77
C THR A 54 2.87 -11.72 -12.45
N SER A 55 3.36 -10.58 -12.93
CA SER A 55 4.72 -10.12 -12.64
C SER A 55 4.92 -9.85 -11.14
N PRO A 56 6.05 -10.25 -10.54
CA PRO A 56 6.40 -9.91 -9.17
C PRO A 56 6.35 -8.40 -8.87
N LEU A 57 6.60 -7.55 -9.88
CA LEU A 57 6.51 -6.10 -9.74
C LEU A 57 5.09 -5.62 -9.43
N ILE A 58 4.08 -6.31 -9.96
CA ILE A 58 2.67 -5.99 -9.68
C ILE A 58 2.36 -6.29 -8.20
N LEU A 59 2.91 -7.38 -7.68
CA LEU A 59 2.74 -7.77 -6.28
C LEU A 59 3.51 -6.85 -5.33
N ASP A 60 4.69 -6.37 -5.73
CA ASP A 60 5.43 -5.36 -4.96
C ASP A 60 4.62 -4.06 -4.85
N CYS A 61 4.05 -3.56 -5.96
CA CYS A 61 3.19 -2.39 -5.94
C CYS A 61 1.99 -2.58 -4.99
N MET A 62 1.35 -3.75 -5.02
CA MET A 62 0.23 -4.09 -4.11
C MET A 62 0.67 -4.14 -2.65
N TYR A 63 1.90 -4.59 -2.39
CA TYR A 63 2.46 -4.65 -1.04
C TYR A 63 2.72 -3.24 -0.50
N GLN A 64 3.31 -2.38 -1.32
CA GLN A 64 3.52 -0.97 -0.96
C GLN A 64 2.20 -0.24 -0.68
N ALA A 65 1.16 -0.46 -1.50
CA ALA A 65 -0.17 0.10 -1.25
C ALA A 65 -0.78 -0.41 0.06
N LEU A 66 -0.60 -1.70 0.38
CA LEU A 66 -1.07 -2.28 1.64
C LEU A 66 -0.35 -1.66 2.85
N ALA A 67 0.97 -1.48 2.76
CA ALA A 67 1.76 -0.81 3.79
C ALA A 67 1.28 0.64 4.03
N ASN A 68 0.99 1.37 2.96
CA ASN A 68 0.45 2.72 3.04
C ASN A 68 -0.93 2.75 3.71
N TYR A 69 -1.83 1.81 3.39
CA TYR A 69 -3.12 1.73 4.08
C TYR A 69 -2.98 1.32 5.55
N ALA A 70 -2.07 0.40 5.88
CA ALA A 70 -1.79 0.05 7.27
C ALA A 70 -1.29 1.26 8.07
N TRP A 71 -0.42 2.08 7.46
CA TRP A 71 0.01 3.35 8.02
C TRP A 71 -1.18 4.31 8.21
N LEU A 72 -1.99 4.54 7.18
CA LEU A 72 -3.17 5.43 7.26
C LEU A 72 -4.21 4.98 8.30
N VAL A 73 -4.42 3.68 8.46
CA VAL A 73 -5.29 3.12 9.51
C VAL A 73 -4.74 3.46 10.88
N ARG A 74 -3.42 3.33 11.08
CA ARG A 74 -2.78 3.66 12.35
C ARG A 74 -2.87 5.15 12.67
N GLU A 75 -2.69 6.02 11.68
CA GLU A 75 -2.70 7.48 11.88
C GLU A 75 -4.12 8.06 12.02
N THR A 76 -5.11 7.51 11.30
CA THR A 76 -6.44 8.14 11.19
C THR A 76 -7.57 7.34 11.83
N GLY A 77 -7.39 6.03 12.05
CA GLY A 77 -8.45 5.13 12.53
C GLY A 77 -9.66 4.99 11.60
N LYS A 78 -9.60 5.52 10.37
CA LYS A 78 -10.78 5.56 9.49
C LYS A 78 -11.09 4.17 8.91
N PRO A 79 -12.37 3.74 8.94
CA PRO A 79 -12.78 2.42 8.46
C PRO A 79 -12.57 2.24 6.95
N GLU A 80 -12.61 3.32 6.17
CA GLU A 80 -12.38 3.29 4.72
C GLU A 80 -11.02 2.67 4.36
N PHE A 81 -9.96 2.96 5.13
CA PHE A 81 -8.63 2.43 4.87
C PHE A 81 -8.49 0.97 5.33
N ILE A 82 -9.26 0.55 6.34
CA ILE A 82 -9.32 -0.83 6.80
C ILE A 82 -9.88 -1.73 5.68
N GLU A 83 -10.97 -1.30 5.04
CA GLU A 83 -11.57 -2.07 3.95
C GLU A 83 -10.63 -2.17 2.73
N LYS A 84 -9.97 -1.06 2.36
CA LYS A 84 -8.98 -1.07 1.27
C LYS A 84 -7.79 -1.98 1.58
N ALA A 85 -7.27 -1.95 2.81
CA ALA A 85 -6.22 -2.88 3.25
C ALA A 85 -6.68 -4.35 3.22
N ARG A 86 -7.95 -4.62 3.58
CA ARG A 86 -8.51 -5.98 3.58
C ARG A 86 -8.56 -6.58 2.17
N VAL A 87 -8.92 -5.79 1.15
CA VAL A 87 -8.93 -6.24 -0.26
C VAL A 87 -7.53 -6.69 -0.69
N LEU A 88 -6.51 -5.86 -0.43
CA LEU A 88 -5.13 -6.19 -0.76
C LEU A 88 -4.61 -7.41 0.01
N ARG A 89 -4.95 -7.53 1.31
CA ARG A 89 -4.55 -8.69 2.10
C ARG A 89 -5.14 -9.99 1.55
N ARG A 90 -6.41 -9.97 1.13
CA ARG A 90 -7.06 -11.13 0.51
C ARG A 90 -6.35 -11.58 -0.77
N LEU A 91 -5.89 -10.64 -1.59
CA LEU A 91 -5.09 -10.94 -2.78
C LEU A 91 -3.81 -11.70 -2.41
N PHE A 92 -3.06 -11.24 -1.39
CA PHE A 92 -1.86 -11.93 -0.92
C PHE A 92 -2.14 -13.32 -0.32
N GLU A 93 -3.27 -13.49 0.35
CA GLU A 93 -3.68 -14.81 0.87
C GLU A 93 -3.95 -15.81 -0.28
N VAL A 94 -4.58 -15.35 -1.37
CA VAL A 94 -4.78 -16.17 -2.59
C VAL A 94 -3.44 -16.46 -3.25
N ALA A 95 -2.60 -15.43 -3.41
CA ALA A 95 -1.31 -15.57 -4.08
C ALA A 95 -0.36 -16.52 -3.31
N GLY A 96 -0.27 -16.37 -1.99
CA GLY A 96 0.59 -17.20 -1.13
C GLY A 96 0.13 -18.64 -0.98
N ARG A 97 -1.16 -18.95 -1.18
CA ARG A 97 -1.62 -20.36 -1.29
C ARG A 97 -1.09 -21.00 -2.57
N ARG A 98 -1.12 -20.28 -3.69
CA ARG A 98 -0.66 -20.77 -5.00
C ARG A 98 0.85 -20.93 -5.06
N TRP A 99 1.63 -19.98 -4.55
CA TRP A 99 3.09 -20.12 -4.51
C TRP A 99 3.57 -21.30 -3.68
N ARG A 100 2.86 -21.67 -2.61
CA ARG A 100 3.15 -22.89 -1.85
C ARG A 100 2.88 -24.20 -2.60
N VAL A 101 2.12 -24.17 -3.70
CA VAL A 101 1.83 -25.33 -4.54
C VAL A 101 2.84 -25.45 -5.70
N ALA A 102 3.54 -24.36 -6.03
CA ALA A 102 4.56 -24.32 -7.08
C ALA A 102 5.99 -24.64 -6.58
N VAL A 103 6.16 -24.81 -5.27
CA VAL A 103 7.42 -25.19 -4.59
C VAL A 103 7.27 -26.60 -4.05
#